data_AF-A0A553RM01-F1
#
_entry.id   AF-A0A553RM01-F1
#
_cell.length_a   1.000
_cell.length_b   1.000
_cell.length_c   1.000
_cell.angle_alpha   90.00
_cell.angle_beta   90.00
_cell.angle_gamma   90.00
#
_symmetry.space_group_name_H-M   'P 1'
#
loop_
_entity.id
_entity.type
_entity.pdbx_description
1 polymer ?
#
loop_
_entity_poly.entity_id
_entity_poly.type
_entity_poly.pdbx_seq_one_letter_code
_entity_poly.pdbx_strand_id
1 'polypeptide(L)'
;MLDTKSTDRTQTMLHFIANMIHEKYPELASFHTELRFVDKAALVSLDSVLQDVKSLERGMEVTKKEFMVQDDNAGLKEFIKTNSDQLTSLVKDGKTAQEAYASVVEYYGENPKTTQPSMFFPLFARFIKAYKVRYGFSS
;
A
#
# COMPACT_ATOMS: atom_id res chain seq x y z
N MET A 1 -14.11 -1.82 -12.29
CA MET A 1 -13.41 -1.28 -13.49
C MET A 1 -12.97 -2.33 -14.53
N LEU A 2 -13.11 -3.64 -14.28
CA LEU A 2 -12.98 -4.69 -15.32
C LEU A 2 -14.28 -4.90 -16.12
N ASP A 3 -15.40 -4.34 -15.64
CA ASP A 3 -16.74 -4.59 -16.17
C ASP A 3 -17.18 -3.59 -17.24
N THR A 4 -16.43 -2.52 -17.48
CA THR A 4 -16.69 -1.61 -18.61
C THR A 4 -16.06 -2.22 -19.86
N LYS A 5 -16.81 -3.13 -20.48
CA LYS A 5 -16.47 -3.73 -21.78
C LYS A 5 -17.06 -2.90 -22.92
N SER A 6 -16.36 -2.87 -24.05
CA SER A 6 -16.87 -2.41 -25.35
C SER A 6 -18.18 -3.13 -25.71
N THR A 7 -18.99 -2.52 -26.58
CA THR A 7 -20.28 -3.04 -27.08
C THR A 7 -20.18 -4.46 -27.66
N ASP A 8 -18.99 -4.86 -28.11
CA ASP A 8 -18.65 -6.20 -28.65
C ASP A 8 -18.05 -7.17 -27.60
N ARG A 9 -17.89 -6.73 -26.35
CA ARG A 9 -17.25 -7.45 -25.23
C ARG A 9 -15.80 -7.87 -25.45
N THR A 10 -15.11 -7.38 -26.49
CA THR A 10 -13.74 -7.82 -26.82
C THR A 10 -12.65 -6.96 -26.17
N GLN A 11 -12.95 -5.69 -25.85
CA GLN A 11 -12.00 -4.74 -25.26
C GLN A 11 -12.53 -4.18 -23.93
N THR A 12 -11.61 -3.98 -22.96
CA THR A 12 -11.90 -3.27 -21.71
C THR A 12 -11.44 -1.81 -21.82
N MET A 13 -11.96 -0.90 -21.00
CA MET A 13 -11.46 0.50 -20.90
C MET A 13 -9.92 0.56 -20.76
N LEU A 14 -9.37 -0.44 -20.10
CA LEU A 14 -7.94 -0.65 -19.90
C LEU A 14 -7.18 -0.95 -21.21
N HIS A 15 -7.78 -1.72 -22.14
CA HIS A 15 -7.23 -1.94 -23.48
C HIS A 15 -7.23 -0.64 -24.30
N PHE A 16 -8.26 0.19 -24.14
CA PHE A 16 -8.35 1.49 -24.80
C PHE A 16 -7.25 2.44 -24.31
N ILE A 17 -7.03 2.55 -23.00
CA ILE A 17 -5.94 3.35 -22.42
C ILE A 17 -4.57 2.82 -22.90
N ALA A 18 -4.39 1.50 -22.93
CA ALA A 18 -3.16 0.87 -23.41
C ALA A 18 -2.87 1.17 -24.89
N ASN A 19 -3.88 1.17 -25.77
CA ASN A 19 -3.74 1.55 -27.17
C ASN A 19 -3.50 3.06 -27.32
N MET A 20 -4.20 3.88 -26.54
CA MET A 20 -4.03 5.35 -26.54
C MET A 20 -2.60 5.75 -26.18
N ILE A 21 -2.01 5.13 -25.14
CA ILE A 21 -0.60 5.33 -24.77
C ILE A 21 0.29 4.98 -25.96
N HIS A 22 0.08 3.84 -26.61
CA HIS A 22 0.95 3.41 -27.70
C HIS A 22 0.85 4.29 -28.95
N GLU A 23 -0.37 4.70 -29.34
CA GLU A 23 -0.61 5.42 -30.59
C GLU A 23 -0.46 6.94 -30.48
N LYS A 24 -0.76 7.52 -29.32
CA LYS A 24 -0.84 8.97 -29.13
C LYS A 24 0.17 9.53 -28.14
N TYR A 25 0.63 8.72 -27.18
CA TYR A 25 1.50 9.16 -26.08
C TYR A 25 2.65 8.17 -25.82
N PRO A 26 3.49 7.86 -26.83
CA PRO A 26 4.53 6.83 -26.72
C PRO A 26 5.55 7.13 -25.60
N GLU A 27 5.71 8.38 -25.18
CA GLU A 27 6.52 8.79 -24.04
C GLU A 27 6.04 8.18 -22.72
N LEU A 28 4.76 7.80 -22.62
CA LEU A 28 4.17 7.17 -21.45
C LEU A 28 4.30 5.64 -21.47
N ALA A 29 4.93 5.03 -22.49
CA ALA A 29 5.00 3.58 -22.62
C ALA A 29 5.65 2.87 -21.40
N SER A 30 6.55 3.57 -20.70
CA SER A 30 7.22 3.07 -19.49
C SER A 30 6.52 3.41 -18.16
N PHE A 31 5.26 3.92 -18.16
CA PHE A 31 4.55 4.31 -16.94
C PHE A 31 4.53 3.21 -15.85
N HIS A 32 4.50 1.95 -16.27
CA HIS A 32 4.49 0.80 -15.38
C HIS A 32 5.73 0.70 -14.48
N THR A 33 6.85 1.34 -14.85
CA THR A 33 8.09 1.40 -14.05
C THR A 33 7.97 2.32 -12.83
N GLU A 34 7.00 3.24 -12.85
CA GLU A 34 6.68 4.14 -11.74
C GLU A 34 5.80 3.44 -10.69
N LEU A 35 5.12 2.34 -11.07
CA LEU A 35 4.19 1.58 -10.24
C LEU A 35 4.83 0.30 -9.66
N ARG A 36 5.86 0.47 -8.82
CA ARG A 36 6.79 -0.62 -8.44
C ARG A 36 6.23 -1.66 -7.47
N PHE A 37 5.47 -1.24 -6.46
CA PHE A 37 5.10 -2.10 -5.33
C PHE A 37 3.65 -2.57 -5.37
N VAL A 38 2.95 -2.36 -6.49
CA VAL A 38 1.51 -2.69 -6.63
C VAL A 38 1.23 -4.16 -6.31
N ASP A 39 2.05 -5.09 -6.83
CA ASP A 39 1.88 -6.53 -6.58
C ASP A 39 2.05 -6.89 -5.10
N LYS A 40 2.99 -6.22 -4.41
CA LYS A 40 3.22 -6.43 -2.98
C LYS A 40 2.11 -5.80 -2.14
N ALA A 41 1.70 -4.59 -2.47
CA ALA A 41 0.64 -3.86 -1.78
C ALA A 41 -0.72 -4.59 -1.85
N ALA A 42 -0.97 -5.31 -2.95
CA ALA A 42 -2.15 -6.17 -3.09
C ALA A 42 -2.22 -7.32 -2.08
N LEU A 43 -1.10 -7.71 -1.47
CA LEU A 43 -1.04 -8.79 -0.48
C LEU A 43 -1.11 -8.27 0.97
N VAL A 44 -1.11 -6.95 1.16
CA VAL A 44 -1.06 -6.33 2.49
C VAL A 44 -2.47 -6.19 3.07
N SER A 45 -2.66 -6.65 4.30
CA SER A 45 -3.79 -6.24 5.13
C SER A 45 -3.39 -5.01 5.94
N LEU A 46 -3.76 -3.83 5.45
CA LEU A 46 -3.41 -2.57 6.12
C LEU A 46 -4.02 -2.50 7.53
N ASP A 47 -5.27 -2.97 7.70
CA ASP A 47 -5.91 -3.01 9.01
C ASP A 47 -5.13 -3.86 10.03
N SER A 48 -4.65 -5.04 9.61
CA SER A 48 -3.85 -5.92 10.47
C SER A 48 -2.53 -5.24 10.87
N VAL A 49 -1.83 -4.64 9.90
CA VAL A 49 -0.58 -3.90 10.17
C VAL A 49 -0.80 -2.77 11.19
N LEU A 50 -1.87 -1.99 11.02
CA LEU A 50 -2.19 -0.89 11.96
C LEU A 50 -2.57 -1.40 13.35
N GLN A 51 -3.25 -2.54 13.44
CA GLN A 51 -3.56 -3.21 14.71
C GLN A 51 -2.28 -3.70 15.42
N ASP A 52 -1.33 -4.24 14.68
CA ASP A 52 -0.04 -4.68 15.21
C ASP A 52 0.77 -3.50 15.75
N VAL A 53 0.85 -2.40 15.00
CA VAL A 53 1.51 -1.16 15.44
C VAL A 53 0.90 -0.63 16.73
N LYS A 54 -0.43 -0.59 16.82
CA LYS A 54 -1.14 -0.16 18.04
C LYS A 54 -0.89 -1.09 19.22
N SER A 55 -0.70 -2.39 18.96
CA SER A 55 -0.37 -3.37 20.00
C SER A 55 1.06 -3.16 20.52
N LEU A 56 2.01 -2.82 19.64
CA LEU A 56 3.36 -2.43 20.03
C LEU A 56 3.38 -1.15 20.88
N GLU A 57 2.58 -0.12 20.52
CA GLU A 57 2.42 1.09 21.34
C GLU A 57 1.96 0.77 22.76
N ARG A 58 0.93 -0.07 22.89
CA ARG A 58 0.43 -0.52 24.20
C ARG A 58 1.48 -1.30 24.98
N GLY A 59 2.21 -2.20 24.32
CA GLY A 59 3.29 -2.97 24.94
C GLY A 59 4.41 -2.08 25.47
N MET A 60 4.79 -1.05 24.72
CA MET A 60 5.78 -0.06 25.15
C MET A 60 5.28 0.76 26.34
N GLU A 61 4.01 1.15 26.36
CA GLU A 61 3.42 1.87 27.49
C GLU A 61 3.42 1.03 28.78
N VAL A 62 3.09 -0.27 28.69
CA VAL A 62 3.21 -1.20 29.81
C VAL A 62 4.66 -1.29 30.27
N THR A 63 5.61 -1.45 29.34
CA THR A 63 7.05 -1.54 29.64
C THR A 63 7.55 -0.31 30.40
N LYS A 64 7.12 0.89 29.98
CA LYS A 64 7.45 2.15 30.66
C LYS A 64 6.87 2.21 32.07
N LYS A 65 5.62 1.78 32.26
CA LYS A 65 4.98 1.73 33.59
C LYS A 65 5.68 0.77 34.55
N GLU A 66 6.05 -0.42 34.08
CA GLU A 66 6.81 -1.38 34.88
C GLU A 66 8.17 -0.81 35.30
N PHE A 67 8.87 -0.10 34.39
CA PHE A 67 10.11 0.59 34.71
C PHE A 67 9.92 1.69 35.77
N MET A 68 8.81 2.42 35.76
CA MET A 68 8.52 3.42 36.82
C MET A 68 8.32 2.81 38.21
N VAL A 69 7.92 1.54 38.29
CA VAL A 69 7.77 0.79 39.55
C VAL A 69 9.11 0.17 39.98
N GLN A 70 9.95 -0.22 39.02
CA GLN A 70 11.29 -0.80 39.23
C GLN A 70 12.37 0.03 38.52
N ASP A 71 12.63 1.24 39.03
CA ASP A 71 13.49 2.27 38.42
C ASP A 71 14.98 1.90 38.32
N ASP A 72 15.39 0.75 38.85
CA ASP A 72 16.75 0.22 38.79
C ASP A 72 16.96 -0.87 37.72
N ASN A 73 15.92 -1.26 36.97
CA ASN A 73 16.03 -2.29 35.95
C ASN A 73 16.77 -1.78 34.70
N ALA A 74 18.08 -2.03 34.66
CA ALA A 74 18.95 -1.62 33.55
C ALA A 74 18.52 -2.19 32.18
N GLY A 75 17.93 -3.39 32.15
CA GLY A 75 17.46 -4.02 30.92
C GLY A 75 16.25 -3.30 30.31
N LEU A 76 15.26 -2.96 31.15
CA LEU A 76 14.10 -2.17 30.73
C LEU A 76 14.50 -0.76 30.31
N LYS A 77 15.40 -0.12 31.05
CA LYS A 77 15.91 1.21 30.72
C LYS A 77 16.54 1.28 29.34
N GLU A 78 17.43 0.33 29.03
CA GLU A 78 18.07 0.28 27.71
C GLU A 78 17.07 -0.09 26.62
N PHE A 79 16.20 -1.09 26.84
CA PHE A 79 15.18 -1.46 25.88
C PHE A 79 14.27 -0.28 25.49
N ILE A 80 13.75 0.45 26.48
CA ILE A 80 12.90 1.63 26.26
C ILE A 80 13.66 2.69 25.47
N LYS A 81 14.90 2.99 25.86
CA LYS A 81 15.75 4.00 25.21
C LYS A 81 16.03 3.64 23.74
N THR A 82 16.40 2.39 23.46
CA THR A 82 16.74 1.95 22.10
C THR A 82 15.54 1.92 21.17
N ASN A 83 14.37 1.52 21.66
CA ASN A 83 13.22 1.19 20.80
C ASN A 83 12.13 2.26 20.75
N SER A 84 12.10 3.24 21.66
CA SER A 84 11.05 4.27 21.70
C SER A 84 10.98 5.11 20.42
N ASP A 85 12.13 5.53 19.89
CA ASP A 85 12.18 6.34 18.67
C ASP A 85 11.80 5.53 17.44
N GLN A 86 12.22 4.25 17.38
CA GLN A 86 11.85 3.33 16.30
C GLN A 86 10.33 3.10 16.28
N LEU A 87 9.73 2.88 17.44
CA LEU A 87 8.28 2.73 17.56
C LEU A 87 7.55 4.00 17.16
N THR A 88 8.05 5.17 17.56
CA THR A 88 7.48 6.47 17.17
C THR A 88 7.53 6.67 15.65
N SER A 89 8.64 6.31 15.02
CA SER A 89 8.76 6.31 13.55
C SER A 89 7.76 5.35 12.91
N LEU A 90 7.64 4.13 13.44
CA LEU A 90 6.71 3.12 12.91
C LEU A 90 5.25 3.57 12.99
N VAL A 91 4.86 4.23 14.08
CA VAL A 91 3.51 4.81 14.24
C VAL A 91 3.26 5.90 13.20
N LYS A 92 4.24 6.78 12.98
CA LYS A 92 4.16 7.82 11.95
C LYS A 92 4.03 7.21 10.56
N ASP A 93 4.86 6.22 10.23
CA ASP A 93 4.83 5.54 8.93
C ASP A 93 3.49 4.82 8.71
N GLY A 94 2.94 4.19 9.75
CA GLY A 94 1.60 3.59 9.71
C GLY A 94 0.51 4.61 9.39
N LYS A 95 0.54 5.79 10.03
CA LYS A 95 -0.40 6.88 9.75
C LYS A 95 -0.24 7.40 8.32
N THR A 96 0.99 7.65 7.87
CA THR A 96 1.26 8.09 6.50
C THR A 96 0.81 7.06 5.48
N ALA A 97 1.01 5.76 5.73
CA ALA A 97 0.52 4.69 4.86
C ALA A 97 -1.03 4.68 4.79
N GLN A 98 -1.71 4.89 5.91
CA GLN A 98 -3.17 4.97 5.96
C GLN A 98 -3.70 6.17 5.16
N GLU A 99 -3.12 7.35 5.34
CA GLU A 99 -3.50 8.57 4.64
C GLU A 99 -3.22 8.46 3.13
N ALA A 100 -2.06 7.93 2.75
CA ALA A 100 -1.71 7.71 1.34
C ALA A 100 -2.64 6.71 0.66
N TYR A 101 -3.00 5.63 1.36
CA TYR A 101 -3.97 4.66 0.86
C TYR A 101 -5.36 5.27 0.70
N ALA A 102 -5.84 6.01 1.69
CA ALA A 102 -7.13 6.69 1.61
C ALA A 102 -7.16 7.67 0.42
N SER A 103 -6.11 8.48 0.27
CA SER A 103 -5.98 9.45 -0.82
C SER A 103 -6.02 8.80 -2.20
N VAL A 104 -5.29 7.69 -2.42
CA VAL A 104 -5.30 7.03 -3.73
C VAL A 104 -6.66 6.38 -4.02
N VAL A 105 -7.29 5.76 -3.03
CA VAL A 105 -8.60 5.13 -3.24
C VAL A 105 -9.68 6.18 -3.55
N GLU A 106 -9.69 7.30 -2.83
CA GLU A 106 -10.58 8.43 -3.08
C GLU A 106 -10.32 9.08 -4.45
N TYR A 107 -9.04 9.22 -4.84
CA TYR A 107 -8.66 9.73 -6.15
C TYR A 107 -9.23 8.89 -7.30
N TYR A 108 -9.33 7.58 -7.12
CA TYR A 108 -9.95 6.66 -8.09
C TYR A 108 -11.47 6.52 -7.92
N GLY A 109 -12.09 7.31 -7.03
CA GLY A 109 -13.54 7.38 -6.83
C GLY A 109 -14.14 6.27 -5.98
N GLU A 110 -13.31 5.48 -5.30
CA GLU A 110 -13.73 4.41 -4.40
C GLU A 110 -13.76 4.90 -2.94
N ASN A 111 -14.51 4.21 -2.08
CA ASN A 111 -14.56 4.56 -0.65
C ASN A 111 -13.47 3.77 0.11
N PRO A 112 -12.50 4.43 0.75
CA PRO A 112 -11.40 3.76 1.47
C PRO A 112 -11.86 2.96 2.69
N LYS A 113 -13.06 3.25 3.23
CA LYS A 113 -13.63 2.48 4.36
C LYS A 113 -14.18 1.12 3.94
N THR A 114 -14.50 0.93 2.66
CA THR A 114 -15.11 -0.30 2.14
C THR A 114 -14.20 -1.01 1.14
N THR A 115 -13.09 -0.40 0.77
CA THR A 115 -12.19 -0.89 -0.28
C THR A 115 -10.85 -1.20 0.36
N GLN A 116 -10.50 -2.48 0.44
CA GLN A 116 -9.23 -2.94 1.00
C GLN A 116 -8.11 -2.95 -0.06
N PRO A 117 -6.82 -2.87 0.35
CA PRO A 117 -5.69 -2.96 -0.58
C PRO A 117 -5.73 -4.21 -1.46
N SER A 118 -6.17 -5.32 -0.88
CA SER A 118 -6.39 -6.63 -1.54
C SER A 118 -7.52 -6.62 -2.58
N MET A 119 -8.36 -5.59 -2.61
CA MET A 119 -9.39 -5.38 -3.63
C MET A 119 -8.92 -4.36 -4.67
N PHE A 120 -8.27 -3.29 -4.21
CA PHE A 120 -7.84 -2.15 -5.03
C PHE A 120 -6.63 -2.46 -5.92
N PHE A 121 -5.49 -2.84 -5.32
CA PHE A 121 -4.23 -3.01 -6.05
C PHE A 121 -4.21 -4.16 -7.08
N PRO A 122 -4.94 -5.28 -6.92
CA PRO A 122 -4.99 -6.30 -7.97
C PRO A 122 -5.54 -5.83 -9.32
N LEU A 123 -6.31 -4.74 -9.36
CA LEU A 123 -6.77 -4.12 -10.61
C LEU A 123 -5.56 -3.61 -11.42
N PHE A 124 -4.67 -2.86 -10.76
CA PHE A 124 -3.45 -2.32 -11.34
C PHE A 124 -2.41 -3.41 -11.64
N ALA A 125 -2.25 -4.38 -10.75
CA ALA A 125 -1.34 -5.52 -10.97
C ALA A 125 -1.69 -6.29 -12.26
N ARG A 126 -2.97 -6.62 -12.43
CA ARG A 126 -3.47 -7.30 -13.63
C ARG A 126 -3.29 -6.43 -14.88
N PHE A 127 -3.53 -5.12 -14.76
CA PHE A 127 -3.31 -4.19 -15.86
C PHE A 127 -1.86 -4.18 -16.32
N ILE A 128 -0.94 -3.90 -15.40
CA ILE A 128 0.48 -3.76 -15.68
C ILE A 128 1.02 -5.05 -16.28
N LYS A 129 0.63 -6.20 -15.71
CA LYS A 129 1.00 -7.51 -16.25
C LYS A 129 0.52 -7.70 -17.70
N ALA A 130 -0.75 -7.41 -17.99
CA ALA A 130 -1.29 -7.51 -19.34
C ALA A 130 -0.64 -6.52 -20.32
N TYR A 131 -0.39 -5.29 -19.89
CA TYR A 131 0.28 -4.26 -20.68
C TYR A 131 1.70 -4.69 -21.08
N LYS A 132 2.49 -5.16 -20.11
CA LYS A 132 3.86 -5.62 -20.36
C LYS A 132 3.92 -6.77 -21.37
N VAL A 133 3.00 -7.74 -21.27
CA VAL A 133 2.88 -8.86 -22.22
C VAL A 133 2.55 -8.36 -23.62
N ARG A 134 1.57 -7.45 -23.75
CA ARG A 134 1.11 -6.94 -25.06
C ARG A 134 2.20 -6.16 -25.81
N TYR A 135 3.02 -5.39 -25.10
CA TYR A 135 4.00 -4.49 -25.71
C TYR A 135 5.46 -4.93 -25.54
N GLY A 136 5.70 -6.19 -25.15
CA GLY A 136 7.04 -6.77 -25.13
C GLY A 136 7.96 -6.23 -24.02
N PHE A 137 7.40 -5.64 -22.96
CA PHE A 137 8.17 -5.19 -21.78
C PHE A 137 8.45 -6.33 -20.78
N SER A 138 8.57 -7.56 -21.24
CA SER A 138 8.92 -8.69 -20.37
C SER A 138 10.28 -8.47 -19.72
N SER A 139 10.33 -8.70 -18.41
CA SER A 139 11.55 -8.97 -17.64
C SER A 139 12.08 -10.37 -17.93
#